data_AF-W5T9F3-F1
#
_entry.id   AF-W5T9F3-F1
#
_cell.length_a   1.000
_cell.length_b   1.000
_cell.length_c   1.000
_cell.angle_alpha   90.00
_cell.angle_beta   90.00
_cell.angle_gamma   90.00
#
_symmetry.space_group_name_H-M   'P 1'
#
loop_
_entity.id
_entity.type
_entity.pdbx_description
1 polymer ?
#
loop_
_entity_poly.entity_id
_entity_poly.type
_entity_poly.pdbx_seq_one_letter_code
_entity_poly.pdbx_strand_id
1 'polypeptide(L)'
;MLCERAIGRPRRGEVMKMDVPAVQAISANLQQSATELSDSAVTLSGAVEGFTAADAGHEYGAQGERVVSGLEGLSKRMFMWANCVNDTGAVLGQAATNNGRVDQGSASSISQGGVTV
;
A
#
# COMPACT_ATOMS: atom_id res chain seq x y z
N MET A 1 -3.84 -13.34 -1.34
CA MET A 1 -3.06 -13.85 -2.50
C MET A 1 -3.30 -13.00 -3.75
N LEU A 2 -3.17 -11.66 -3.66
CA LEU A 2 -3.41 -10.72 -4.79
C LEU A 2 -2.25 -9.73 -5.02
N CYS A 3 -1.31 -9.60 -4.07
CA CYS A 3 -0.18 -8.66 -4.17
C CYS A 3 1.04 -9.26 -4.94
N GLU A 4 1.00 -10.54 -5.35
CA GLU A 4 2.15 -11.25 -5.96
C GLU A 4 2.39 -10.98 -7.46
N ARG A 5 1.51 -10.27 -8.17
CA ARG A 5 1.57 -10.19 -9.65
C ARG A 5 2.22 -8.95 -10.26
N ALA A 6 2.79 -8.03 -9.47
CA ALA A 6 3.22 -6.72 -9.99
C ALA A 6 4.75 -6.50 -10.12
N ILE A 7 5.60 -7.52 -9.95
CA ILE A 7 7.06 -7.33 -10.07
C ILE A 7 7.55 -7.83 -11.43
N GLY A 8 7.63 -6.89 -12.39
CA GLY A 8 8.27 -7.13 -13.69
C GLY A 8 9.73 -7.54 -13.51
N ARG A 9 10.14 -8.64 -14.15
CA ARG A 9 11.54 -9.12 -14.11
C ARG A 9 12.47 -8.07 -14.73
N PRO A 10 13.50 -7.58 -14.02
CA PRO A 10 14.48 -6.66 -14.59
C PRO A 10 15.28 -7.35 -15.70
N ARG A 11 15.51 -6.63 -16.81
CA ARG A 11 16.37 -7.10 -17.91
C ARG A 11 17.83 -7.07 -17.43
N ARG A 12 18.57 -8.16 -17.67
CA ARG A 12 19.99 -8.28 -17.27
C ARG A 12 20.80 -7.15 -17.90
N GLY A 13 21.41 -6.30 -17.07
CA GLY A 13 22.43 -5.33 -17.48
C GLY A 13 22.12 -3.86 -17.18
N GLU A 14 20.91 -3.51 -16.78
CA GLU A 14 20.57 -2.12 -16.44
C GLU A 14 20.79 -1.88 -14.94
N VAL A 15 21.82 -1.10 -14.61
CA VAL A 15 21.98 -0.56 -13.26
C VAL A 15 20.86 0.46 -13.06
N MET A 16 19.76 0.04 -12.44
CA MET A 16 18.71 0.97 -12.03
C MET A 16 19.30 1.96 -11.03
N LYS A 17 19.56 3.19 -11.50
CA LYS A 17 19.80 4.33 -10.60
C LYS A 17 18.48 4.62 -9.88
N MET A 18 18.39 4.18 -8.63
CA MET A 18 17.26 4.47 -7.77
C MET A 18 17.40 5.88 -7.20
N ASP A 19 16.47 6.77 -7.53
CA ASP A 19 16.33 8.05 -6.82
C ASP A 19 15.73 7.77 -5.44
N VAL A 20 16.61 7.64 -4.44
CA VAL A 20 16.24 7.30 -3.06
C VAL A 20 15.21 8.30 -2.49
N PRO A 21 15.41 9.63 -2.59
CA PRO A 21 14.39 10.60 -2.18
C PRO A 21 13.02 10.40 -2.86
N ALA A 22 13.01 10.19 -4.19
CA ALA A 22 11.75 9.98 -4.91
C ALA A 22 11.03 8.70 -4.47
N VAL A 23 11.75 7.59 -4.29
CA VAL A 23 11.16 6.33 -3.83
C VAL A 23 10.65 6.43 -2.39
N GLN A 24 11.34 7.17 -1.51
CA GLN A 24 10.86 7.45 -0.16
C GLN A 24 9.57 8.28 -0.17
N ALA A 25 9.47 9.29 -1.06
CA ALA A 25 8.24 10.05 -1.23
C ALA A 25 7.08 9.18 -1.72
N ILE A 26 7.32 8.28 -2.69
CA ILE A 26 6.32 7.33 -3.16
C ILE A 26 5.88 6.39 -2.03
N SER A 27 6.82 5.85 -1.25
CA SER A 27 6.53 5.02 -0.08
C SER A 27 5.61 5.73 0.91
N ALA A 28 5.93 6.99 1.25
CA ALA A 28 5.13 7.78 2.18
C ALA A 28 3.71 8.03 1.62
N ASN A 29 3.59 8.37 0.35
CA ASN A 29 2.29 8.57 -0.31
C ASN A 29 1.45 7.29 -0.31
N LEU A 30 2.05 6.12 -0.57
CA LEU A 30 1.34 4.85 -0.51
C LEU A 30 0.82 4.56 0.90
N GLN A 31 1.64 4.79 1.92
CA GLN A 31 1.22 4.61 3.32
C GLN A 31 0.09 5.58 3.70
N GLN A 32 0.15 6.84 3.24
CA GLN A 32 -0.95 7.77 3.43
C GLN A 32 -2.23 7.29 2.74
N SER A 33 -2.16 6.87 1.47
CA SER A 33 -3.34 6.34 0.76
C SER A 33 -3.90 5.09 1.42
N ALA A 34 -3.06 4.23 2.01
CA ALA A 34 -3.53 3.07 2.77
C ALA A 34 -4.32 3.47 4.02
N THR A 35 -3.91 4.54 4.71
CA THR A 35 -4.66 5.11 5.84
C THR A 35 -6.02 5.64 5.37
N GLU A 36 -6.04 6.46 4.31
CA GLU A 36 -7.29 7.01 3.76
C GLU A 36 -8.28 5.92 3.31
N LEU A 37 -7.77 4.83 2.72
CA LEU A 37 -8.57 3.65 2.35
C LEU A 37 -9.11 2.92 3.57
N SER A 38 -8.32 2.80 4.64
CA SER A 38 -8.74 2.18 5.89
C SER A 38 -9.83 2.99 6.59
N ASP A 39 -9.67 4.31 6.67
CA ASP A 39 -10.67 5.21 7.27
C ASP A 39 -11.99 5.17 6.50
N SER A 40 -11.91 5.10 5.17
CA SER A 40 -13.09 4.93 4.31
C SER A 40 -13.78 3.57 4.55
N ALA A 41 -13.01 2.50 4.75
CA ALA A 41 -13.55 1.17 5.06
C ALA A 41 -14.23 1.13 6.45
N VAL A 42 -13.64 1.79 7.46
CA VAL A 42 -14.24 1.95 8.79
C VAL A 42 -15.55 2.72 8.69
N THR A 43 -15.56 3.84 7.96
CA THR A 43 -16.77 4.65 7.75
C THR A 43 -17.88 3.82 7.10
N LEU A 44 -17.54 3.03 6.07
CA LEU A 44 -18.48 2.15 5.39
C LEU A 44 -19.01 1.06 6.31
N SER A 45 -18.15 0.42 7.10
CA SER A 45 -18.55 -0.56 8.10
C SER A 45 -19.53 0.01 9.13
N GLY A 46 -19.24 1.21 9.66
CA GLY A 46 -20.15 1.88 10.59
C GLY A 46 -21.50 2.22 9.96
N ALA A 47 -21.50 2.64 8.69
CA ALA A 47 -22.75 2.89 7.95
C ALA A 47 -23.58 1.62 7.74
N VAL A 48 -22.93 0.47 7.57
CA VAL A 48 -23.61 -0.83 7.47
C VAL A 48 -24.21 -1.25 8.81
N GLU A 49 -23.47 -1.11 9.91
CA GLU A 49 -23.99 -1.42 11.26
C GLU A 49 -25.23 -0.59 11.61
N GLY A 50 -25.30 0.65 11.11
CA GLY A 50 -26.45 1.53 11.26
C GLY A 50 -27.62 1.25 10.31
N PHE A 51 -27.45 0.41 9.29
CA PHE A 51 -28.50 0.08 8.31
C PHE A 51 -29.10 -1.28 8.64
N THR A 52 -30.36 -1.30 9.08
CA THR A 52 -31.10 -2.55 9.28
C THR A 52 -31.95 -2.86 8.05
N ALA A 53 -32.11 -4.14 7.69
CA ALA A 53 -33.00 -4.53 6.58
C ALA A 53 -34.46 -4.06 6.80
N ALA A 54 -34.84 -3.73 8.03
CA ALA A 54 -36.12 -3.12 8.38
C ALA A 54 -36.22 -1.66 7.87
N ASP A 55 -35.11 -0.94 7.74
CA ASP A 55 -35.06 0.43 7.21
C ASP A 55 -35.34 0.49 5.70
N ALA A 56 -35.17 -0.64 4.99
CA ALA A 56 -35.56 -0.76 3.58
C ALA A 56 -37.09 -0.80 3.38
N GLY A 57 -37.86 -0.99 4.46
CA GLY A 57 -39.31 -1.17 4.43
C GLY A 57 -39.72 -2.63 4.23
N HIS A 58 -40.94 -2.97 4.68
CA HIS A 58 -41.43 -4.35 4.78
C HIS A 58 -41.37 -5.13 3.45
N GLU A 59 -41.59 -4.46 2.32
CA GLU A 59 -41.62 -5.06 0.98
C GLU A 59 -40.21 -5.28 0.37
N TYR A 60 -39.17 -4.67 0.93
CA TYR A 60 -37.82 -4.66 0.34
C TYR A 60 -36.74 -5.29 1.23
N GLY A 61 -37.12 -6.05 2.26
CA GLY A 61 -36.17 -6.67 3.19
C GLY A 61 -35.07 -7.49 2.50
N ALA A 62 -35.42 -8.31 1.50
CA ALA A 62 -34.46 -9.11 0.75
C ALA A 62 -33.45 -8.27 -0.07
N GLN A 63 -33.87 -7.10 -0.57
CA GLN A 63 -33.00 -6.16 -1.27
C GLN A 63 -32.12 -5.41 -0.26
N GLY A 64 -32.66 -5.05 0.90
CA GLY A 64 -31.90 -4.48 2.02
C GLY A 64 -30.79 -5.42 2.49
N GLU A 65 -31.07 -6.71 2.68
CA GLU A 65 -30.07 -7.72 3.04
C GLU A 65 -28.95 -7.85 1.99
N ARG A 66 -29.29 -7.79 0.70
CA ARG A 66 -28.29 -7.81 -0.39
C ARG A 66 -27.39 -6.59 -0.37
N VAL A 67 -27.94 -5.41 -0.08
CA VAL A 67 -27.16 -4.16 0.05
C VAL A 67 -26.22 -4.28 1.24
N VAL A 68 -26.70 -4.68 2.42
CA VAL A 68 -25.87 -4.91 3.62
C VAL A 68 -24.72 -5.85 3.29
N SER A 69 -25.02 -7.05 2.78
CA SER A 69 -24.00 -8.05 2.46
C SER A 69 -22.98 -7.55 1.42
N GLY A 70 -23.45 -6.78 0.42
CA GLY A 70 -22.59 -6.15 -0.58
C GLY A 70 -21.64 -5.12 0.02
N LEU A 71 -22.13 -4.27 0.92
CA LEU A 71 -21.35 -3.24 1.58
C LEU A 71 -20.35 -3.83 2.59
N GLU A 72 -20.72 -4.87 3.35
CA GLU A 72 -19.79 -5.64 4.20
C GLU A 72 -18.66 -6.23 3.36
N GLY A 73 -19.01 -6.85 2.23
CA GLY A 73 -18.04 -7.41 1.29
C GLY A 73 -17.11 -6.36 0.71
N LEU A 74 -17.63 -5.16 0.42
CA LEU A 74 -16.83 -4.03 -0.05
C LEU A 74 -15.88 -3.51 1.02
N SER A 75 -16.35 -3.28 2.25
CA SER A 75 -15.52 -2.84 3.37
C SER A 75 -14.34 -3.80 3.61
N LYS A 76 -14.63 -5.11 3.65
CA LYS A 76 -13.59 -6.14 3.80
C LYS A 76 -12.55 -6.09 2.67
N ARG A 77 -12.98 -5.86 1.43
CA ARG A 77 -12.05 -5.72 0.28
C ARG A 77 -11.23 -4.44 0.38
N MET A 78 -11.80 -3.33 0.85
CA MET A 78 -11.07 -2.09 1.07
C MET A 78 -9.98 -2.26 2.13
N PHE A 79 -10.25 -2.94 3.25
CA PHE A 79 -9.22 -3.26 4.24
C PHE A 79 -8.08 -4.12 3.66
N MET A 80 -8.42 -5.17 2.89
CA MET A 80 -7.39 -5.98 2.22
C MET A 80 -6.55 -5.17 1.24
N TRP A 81 -7.16 -4.24 0.52
CA TRP A 81 -6.46 -3.37 -0.41
C TRP A 81 -5.55 -2.38 0.32
N ALA A 82 -6.06 -1.71 1.37
CA ALA A 82 -5.27 -0.82 2.22
C ALA A 82 -4.02 -1.51 2.76
N ASN A 83 -4.14 -2.74 3.27
CA ASN A 83 -3.00 -3.53 3.74
C ASN A 83 -1.97 -3.79 2.62
N CYS A 84 -2.39 -4.21 1.43
CA CYS A 84 -1.46 -4.45 0.31
C CYS A 84 -0.77 -3.16 -0.16
N VAL A 85 -1.46 -2.01 -0.14
CA VAL A 85 -0.84 -0.70 -0.45
C VAL A 85 0.18 -0.33 0.62
N ASN A 86 -0.15 -0.49 1.90
CA ASN A 86 0.76 -0.22 3.01
C ASN A 86 2.01 -1.11 2.95
N ASP A 87 1.84 -2.41 2.71
CA ASP A 87 2.95 -3.37 2.58
C ASP A 87 3.86 -3.01 1.39
N THR A 88 3.27 -2.60 0.27
CA THR A 88 4.02 -2.13 -0.90
C THR A 88 4.84 -0.89 -0.57
N GLY A 89 4.23 0.09 0.12
CA GLY A 89 4.93 1.26 0.63
C GLY A 89 6.10 0.88 1.53
N ALA A 90 5.87 0.02 2.52
CA ALA A 90 6.90 -0.43 3.46
C ALA A 90 8.09 -1.12 2.75
N VAL A 91 7.82 -1.99 1.78
CA VAL A 91 8.87 -2.67 1.00
C VAL A 91 9.68 -1.68 0.18
N LEU A 92 9.03 -0.72 -0.48
CA LEU A 92 9.71 0.33 -1.26
C LEU A 92 10.57 1.23 -0.38
N GLY A 93 10.03 1.67 0.77
CA GLY A 93 10.77 2.47 1.74
C GLY A 93 12.00 1.74 2.26
N GLN A 94 11.86 0.46 2.61
CA GLN A 94 12.98 -0.37 3.06
C GLN A 94 14.05 -0.55 1.98
N ALA A 95 13.65 -0.76 0.72
CA ALA A 95 14.57 -0.87 -0.40
C ALA A 95 15.36 0.43 -0.61
N ALA A 96 14.69 1.59 -0.54
CA ALA A 96 15.32 2.90 -0.65
C ALA A 96 16.34 3.15 0.48
N THR A 97 15.98 2.83 1.73
CA THR A 97 16.90 2.93 2.88
C THR A 97 18.13 2.03 2.72
N ASN A 98 17.95 0.79 2.26
CA ASN A 98 19.06 -0.13 2.06
C ASN A 98 20.00 0.35 0.95
N ASN A 99 19.46 0.80 -0.19
CA ASN A 99 20.28 1.35 -1.28
C ASN A 99 21.05 2.60 -0.84
N GLY A 100 20.41 3.52 -0.12
CA GLY A 100 21.09 4.70 0.41
C GLY A 100 22.26 4.35 1.35
N ARG A 101 22.11 3.30 2.18
CA ARG A 101 23.21 2.81 3.04
C ARG A 101 24.35 2.17 2.24
N VAL A 102 24.03 1.39 1.22
CA VAL A 102 25.05 0.78 0.34
C VAL A 102 25.83 1.86 -0.42
N ASP A 103 25.15 2.89 -0.91
CA ASP A 103 25.80 4.02 -1.58
C ASP A 103 26.72 4.80 -0.63
N GLN A 104 26.27 5.08 0.59
CA GLN A 104 27.11 5.73 1.62
C GLN A 104 28.33 4.89 2.00
N GLY A 105 28.14 3.57 2.18
CA GLY A 105 29.24 2.65 2.50
C GLY A 105 30.25 2.51 1.36
N SER A 106 29.76 2.55 0.11
CA SER A 106 30.63 2.52 -1.08
C SER A 106 31.40 3.84 -1.21
N ALA A 107 30.74 4.98 -1.01
CA ALA A 107 31.38 6.30 -1.04
C ALA A 107 32.44 6.46 0.06
N SER A 108 32.18 5.97 1.27
CA SER A 108 33.17 5.98 2.37
C SER A 108 34.35 5.04 2.11
N SER A 109 34.10 3.87 1.53
CA SER A 109 35.16 2.94 1.13
C SER A 109 36.04 3.52 0.03
N ILE A 110 35.45 4.25 -0.93
CA ILE A 110 36.19 4.96 -1.98
C ILE A 110 36.99 6.12 -1.40
N SER A 111 36.42 6.91 -0.48
CA SER A 111 37.13 8.04 0.13
C SER A 111 38.27 7.59 1.04
N GLN A 112 38.11 6.47 1.75
CA GLN A 112 39.17 5.85 2.56
C GLN A 112 40.22 5.12 1.72
N GLY A 113 39.81 4.52 0.59
CA GLY A 113 40.69 3.96 -0.44
C GLY A 113 41.26 5.02 -1.39
N GLY A 114 41.00 6.30 -1.12
CA GLY A 114 41.46 7.45 -1.87
C GLY A 114 42.98 7.51 -1.93
N VAL A 115 43.50 6.98 -3.02
CA VAL A 115 44.82 7.21 -3.60
C VAL A 115 45.21 8.68 -3.47
N THR A 116 46.35 8.91 -2.85
CA THR A 116 47.23 10.07 -3.08
C THR A 116 47.44 10.21 -4.58
N VAL A 117 46.80 11.22 -5.19
CA VAL A 117 47.22 11.74 -6.51
C VAL A 117 48.04 12.99 -6.26
#